data_AF-A0A2W5Q479-F1
#
_entry.id   AF-A0A2W5Q479-F1
#
_cell.length_a   1.000
_cell.length_b   1.000
_cell.length_c   1.000
_cell.angle_alpha   90.00
_cell.angle_beta   90.00
_cell.angle_gamma   90.00
#
_symmetry.space_group_name_H-M   'P 1'
#
loop_
_entity.id
_entity.type
_entity.pdbx_description
1 polymer ?
#
loop_
_entity_poly.entity_id
_entity_poly.type
_entity_poly.pdbx_seq_one_letter_code
_entity_poly.pdbx_strand_id
1 'polypeptide(L)'
;MWCSDRRAFLTLCLAGAGTLLLAGCGFQPLYGEASPAASMNGRFLLETPDGRPGFEMRERLTERLGAPDEARYRLKVTLSLQSRGSALTQRDYTTRYDVTGVATYQVVPLGGGAPVLTGRVTSMTAYSAPEGDNSSAFASLVAERDAEVRLARTLADQIVMELAVTADQRGG
;
A
#
# COMPACT_ATOMS: atom_id res chain seq x y z
N MET A 1 -31.10 -5.81 59.99
CA MET A 1 -30.93 -4.78 58.93
C MET A 1 -29.46 -4.38 58.89
N TRP A 2 -28.90 -4.24 57.69
CA TRP A 2 -27.53 -3.76 57.35
C TRP A 2 -26.34 -4.71 57.55
N CYS A 3 -25.86 -5.29 56.44
CA CYS A 3 -24.43 -5.33 56.08
C CYS A 3 -24.10 -6.10 54.77
N SER A 4 -25.09 -6.59 54.02
CA SER A 4 -24.82 -7.41 52.82
C SER A 4 -24.72 -6.66 51.48
N ASP A 5 -25.00 -5.34 51.45
CA ASP A 5 -25.13 -4.58 50.18
C ASP A 5 -23.84 -3.96 49.62
N ARG A 6 -22.73 -3.95 50.37
CA ARG A 6 -21.50 -3.30 49.92
C ARG A 6 -20.72 -4.15 48.90
N ARG A 7 -20.82 -5.48 49.03
CA ARG A 7 -20.15 -6.44 48.15
C ARG A 7 -20.85 -6.56 46.81
N ALA A 8 -22.19 -6.55 46.80
CA ALA A 8 -22.99 -6.58 45.58
C ALA A 8 -22.76 -5.33 44.71
N PHE A 9 -22.64 -4.16 45.35
CA PHE A 9 -22.37 -2.90 44.65
C PHE A 9 -20.96 -2.85 44.06
N LEU A 10 -19.95 -3.37 44.78
CA LEU A 10 -18.58 -3.46 44.28
C LEU A 10 -18.44 -4.46 43.12
N THR A 11 -19.17 -5.58 43.13
CA THR A 11 -19.18 -6.54 42.02
C THR A 11 -19.92 -6.02 40.78
N LEU A 12 -20.95 -5.17 40.97
CA LEU A 12 -21.69 -4.56 39.85
C LEU A 12 -20.87 -3.46 39.16
N CYS A 13 -20.12 -2.66 39.92
CA CYS A 13 -19.22 -1.63 39.36
C CYS A 13 -18.00 -2.23 38.64
N LEU A 14 -17.46 -3.37 39.11
CA LEU A 14 -16.33 -4.02 38.44
C LEU A 14 -16.73 -4.72 37.12
N ALA A 15 -17.98 -5.20 37.03
CA ALA A 15 -18.51 -5.83 35.82
C ALA A 15 -18.96 -4.81 34.74
N GLY A 16 -19.38 -3.61 35.15
CA GLY A 16 -19.80 -2.54 34.23
C GLY A 16 -18.65 -1.77 33.56
N ALA A 17 -17.48 -1.72 34.18
CA ALA A 17 -16.33 -0.97 33.65
C ALA A 17 -15.51 -1.74 32.58
N GLY A 18 -15.70 -3.05 32.46
CA GLY A 18 -14.91 -3.90 31.56
C GLY A 18 -15.31 -3.80 30.07
N THR A 19 -16.55 -3.43 29.76
CA THR A 19 -17.05 -3.41 28.37
C THR A 19 -16.85 -2.08 27.66
N LEU A 20 -16.65 -0.96 28.38
CA LEU A 20 -16.39 0.33 27.75
C LEU A 20 -14.93 0.56 27.34
N LEU A 21 -13.99 -0.29 27.78
CA LEU A 21 -12.57 -0.17 27.40
C LEU A 21 -12.23 -0.90 26.09
N LEU A 22 -13.12 -1.73 25.54
CA LEU A 22 -12.90 -2.36 24.22
C LEU A 22 -13.32 -1.48 23.02
N ALA A 23 -13.90 -0.30 23.27
CA ALA A 23 -14.04 0.75 22.26
C ALA A 23 -12.78 1.64 22.15
N GLY A 24 -11.68 1.25 22.82
CA GLY A 24 -10.38 1.89 22.69
C GLY A 24 -9.75 1.56 21.34
N CYS A 25 -9.78 2.55 20.45
CA CYS A 25 -9.34 2.53 19.06
C CYS A 25 -10.35 1.80 18.14
N GLY A 26 -11.31 2.54 17.58
CA GLY A 26 -12.15 2.10 16.45
C GLY A 26 -11.33 1.79 15.19
N PHE A 27 -10.43 0.82 15.29
CA PHE A 27 -9.55 0.33 14.24
C PHE A 27 -10.41 -0.57 13.34
N GLN A 28 -11.14 0.06 12.43
CA GLN A 28 -11.83 -0.67 11.38
C GLN A 28 -10.76 -1.15 10.39
N PRO A 29 -10.56 -2.47 10.20
CA PRO A 29 -9.60 -2.95 9.22
C PRO A 29 -10.02 -2.46 7.83
N LEU A 30 -9.13 -1.72 7.16
CA LEU A 30 -9.35 -1.20 5.79
C LEU A 30 -9.62 -2.33 4.77
N TYR A 31 -9.40 -3.59 5.14
CA TYR A 31 -9.52 -4.77 4.27
C TYR A 31 -10.49 -5.86 4.81
N GLY A 32 -11.31 -5.56 5.82
CA GLY A 32 -12.36 -6.48 6.27
C GLY A 32 -13.55 -6.54 5.30
N GLU A 33 -14.44 -7.53 5.43
CA GLU A 33 -15.62 -7.72 4.55
C GLU A 33 -16.57 -6.50 4.55
N ALA A 34 -16.52 -5.67 5.59
CA ALA A 34 -17.26 -4.41 5.71
C ALA A 34 -16.39 -3.15 5.44
N SER A 35 -15.24 -3.29 4.77
CA SER A 35 -14.36 -2.15 4.50
C SER A 35 -14.73 -1.40 3.21
N PRO A 36 -14.43 -0.09 3.11
CA PRO A 36 -14.59 0.66 1.88
C PRO A 36 -13.86 0.02 0.68
N ALA A 37 -12.73 -0.65 0.93
CA ALA A 37 -11.97 -1.36 -0.10
C ALA A 37 -12.70 -2.60 -0.64
N ALA A 38 -13.54 -3.27 0.15
CA ALA A 38 -14.34 -4.40 -0.32
C ALA A 38 -15.34 -3.96 -1.41
N SER A 39 -15.91 -2.76 -1.30
CA SER A 39 -16.83 -2.19 -2.30
C SER A 39 -16.17 -1.84 -3.64
N MET A 40 -14.84 -1.84 -3.69
CA MET A 40 -14.05 -1.56 -4.88
C MET A 40 -13.69 -2.81 -5.67
N ASN A 41 -13.93 -4.00 -5.10
CA ASN A 41 -13.52 -5.27 -5.68
C ASN A 41 -14.15 -5.48 -7.08
N GLY A 42 -13.32 -5.78 -8.07
CA GLY A 42 -13.73 -6.08 -9.45
C GLY A 42 -14.22 -4.89 -10.27
N ARG A 43 -14.19 -3.66 -9.73
CA ARG A 43 -14.74 -2.45 -10.38
C ARG A 43 -13.74 -1.69 -11.27
N PHE A 44 -12.48 -2.09 -11.25
CA PHE A 44 -11.39 -1.39 -11.95
C PHE A 44 -10.78 -2.25 -13.05
N LEU A 45 -10.74 -1.72 -14.26
CA LEU A 45 -9.88 -2.20 -15.34
C LEU A 45 -8.50 -1.57 -15.18
N LEU A 46 -7.46 -2.39 -15.00
CA LEU A 46 -6.11 -1.93 -14.71
C LEU A 46 -5.31 -1.71 -16.01
N GLU A 47 -4.78 -0.50 -16.18
CA GLU A 47 -3.81 -0.14 -17.23
C GLU A 47 -2.52 0.31 -16.55
N THR A 48 -1.54 -0.58 -16.49
CA THR A 48 -0.21 -0.34 -15.92
C THR A 48 0.84 -0.26 -17.02
N PRO A 49 2.02 0.35 -16.78
CA PRO A 49 3.08 0.34 -17.77
C PRO A 49 3.60 -1.09 -18.03
N ASP A 50 4.25 -1.27 -19.17
CA ASP A 50 4.88 -2.53 -19.54
C ASP A 50 6.16 -2.80 -18.72
N GLY A 51 6.71 -4.00 -18.90
CA GLY A 51 7.93 -4.44 -18.22
C GLY A 51 7.67 -5.06 -16.85
N ARG A 52 8.74 -5.57 -16.24
CA ARG A 52 8.67 -6.35 -14.99
C ARG A 52 8.09 -5.55 -13.81
N PRO A 53 8.52 -4.31 -13.53
CA PRO A 53 7.94 -3.54 -12.43
C PRO A 53 6.46 -3.20 -12.66
N GLY A 54 6.08 -2.93 -13.91
CA GLY A 54 4.67 -2.69 -14.27
C GLY A 54 3.79 -3.93 -14.13
N PHE A 55 4.31 -5.11 -14.49
CA PHE A 55 3.64 -6.39 -14.25
C PHE A 55 3.43 -6.65 -12.74
N GLU A 56 4.47 -6.51 -11.92
CA GLU A 56 4.37 -6.71 -10.46
C GLU A 56 3.41 -5.71 -9.80
N MET A 57 3.39 -4.48 -10.29
CA MET A 57 2.40 -3.48 -9.89
C MET A 57 0.97 -3.92 -10.23
N ARG A 58 0.74 -4.41 -11.46
CA ARG A 58 -0.59 -4.91 -11.88
C ARG A 58 -1.04 -6.11 -11.08
N GLU A 59 -0.17 -7.08 -10.86
CA GLU A 59 -0.48 -8.24 -10.02
C GLU A 59 -0.85 -7.79 -8.62
N ARG A 60 -0.06 -6.89 -8.02
CA ARG A 60 -0.36 -6.36 -6.70
C ARG A 60 -1.68 -5.58 -6.65
N LEU A 61 -1.96 -4.75 -7.66
CA LEU A 61 -3.24 -4.05 -7.76
C LEU A 61 -4.41 -5.04 -7.92
N THR A 62 -4.24 -6.12 -8.66
CA THR A 62 -5.25 -7.16 -8.85
C THR A 62 -5.48 -7.97 -7.57
N GLU A 63 -4.42 -8.31 -6.82
CA GLU A 63 -4.52 -8.94 -5.49
C GLU A 63 -5.35 -8.09 -4.53
N ARG A 64 -5.27 -6.76 -4.64
CA ARG A 64 -5.94 -5.80 -3.74
C ARG A 64 -7.32 -5.38 -4.19
N LEU A 65 -7.51 -5.15 -5.48
CA LEU A 65 -8.76 -4.65 -6.09
C LEU A 65 -9.60 -5.77 -6.69
N GLY A 66 -9.13 -7.01 -6.69
CA GLY A 66 -9.79 -8.14 -7.33
C GLY A 66 -9.63 -8.17 -8.85
N ALA A 67 -9.95 -9.33 -9.43
CA ALA A 67 -10.05 -9.48 -10.87
C ALA A 67 -11.25 -8.69 -11.40
N PRO A 68 -11.15 -8.04 -12.58
CA PRO A 68 -12.25 -7.28 -13.16
C PRO A 68 -13.41 -8.21 -13.53
N ASP A 69 -14.61 -7.89 -13.04
CA ASP A 69 -15.85 -8.62 -13.33
C ASP A 69 -16.89 -7.62 -13.90
N GLU A 70 -17.32 -6.66 -13.07
CA GLU A 70 -18.13 -5.50 -13.49
C GLU A 70 -17.32 -4.21 -13.44
N ALA A 71 -16.27 -4.12 -14.27
CA ALA A 71 -15.46 -2.91 -14.32
C ALA A 71 -16.32 -1.70 -14.71
N ARG A 72 -16.28 -0.63 -13.91
CA ARG A 72 -16.94 0.67 -14.20
C ARG A 72 -15.94 1.79 -14.39
N TYR A 73 -14.75 1.62 -13.84
CA TYR A 73 -13.65 2.56 -13.95
C TYR A 73 -12.44 1.89 -14.57
N ARG A 74 -11.59 2.70 -15.17
CA ARG A 74 -10.27 2.34 -15.66
C ARG A 74 -9.24 3.06 -14.79
N LEU A 75 -8.36 2.30 -14.15
CA LEU A 75 -7.23 2.82 -13.40
C LEU A 75 -6.00 2.81 -14.30
N LYS A 76 -5.64 3.99 -14.81
CA LYS A 76 -4.41 4.20 -15.58
C LYS A 76 -3.28 4.56 -14.64
N VAL A 77 -2.16 3.86 -14.71
CA VAL A 77 -0.98 4.13 -13.91
C VAL A 77 0.22 4.33 -14.83
N THR A 78 1.06 5.32 -14.51
CA THR A 78 2.39 5.45 -15.11
C THR A 78 3.43 5.35 -14.00
N LEU A 79 4.52 4.64 -14.26
CA LEU A 79 5.58 4.35 -13.29
C LEU A 79 6.91 4.88 -13.82
N SER A 80 7.63 5.60 -12.97
CA SER A 80 9.00 6.04 -13.21
C SER A 80 9.88 5.56 -12.07
N LEU A 81 10.92 4.80 -12.41
CA LEU A 81 11.93 4.31 -11.46
C LEU A 81 13.27 4.98 -11.78
N GLN A 82 13.98 5.42 -10.74
CA GLN A 82 15.28 6.07 -10.85
C GLN A 82 16.20 5.54 -9.76
N SER A 83 17.29 4.90 -10.16
CA SER A 83 18.35 4.44 -9.26
C SER A 83 19.43 5.52 -9.15
N ARG A 84 19.88 5.80 -7.92
CA ARG A 84 20.98 6.72 -7.63
C ARG A 84 21.92 6.08 -6.60
N GLY A 85 23.22 6.13 -6.85
CA GLY A 85 24.21 5.72 -5.86
C GLY A 85 24.12 6.62 -4.63
N SER A 86 24.00 6.03 -3.43
CA SER A 86 23.99 6.79 -2.19
C SER A 86 25.44 7.19 -1.88
N ALA A 87 25.80 8.46 -2.12
CA ALA A 87 27.08 8.98 -1.65
C ALA A 87 27.08 8.95 -0.12
N LEU A 88 28.05 8.25 0.51
CA LEU A 88 28.84 8.68 1.69
C LEU A 88 29.45 7.50 2.50
N THR A 89 30.78 7.32 2.44
CA THR A 89 31.72 7.60 3.57
C THR A 89 33.17 7.08 3.34
N GLN A 90 34.14 7.97 3.56
CA GLN A 90 35.60 7.90 3.86
C GLN A 90 36.55 6.85 3.27
N ARG A 91 36.09 5.76 2.63
CA ARG A 91 36.99 4.72 2.08
C ARG A 91 36.78 4.39 0.60
N ASP A 92 36.03 5.21 -0.13
CA ASP A 92 35.99 5.14 -1.61
C ASP A 92 35.41 3.84 -2.21
N TYR A 93 34.51 3.15 -1.50
CA TYR A 93 33.74 2.01 -2.05
C TYR A 93 32.24 2.28 -1.93
N THR A 94 31.50 2.28 -3.05
CA THR A 94 30.05 2.56 -3.09
C THR A 94 29.28 1.25 -3.22
N THR A 95 28.83 0.68 -2.10
CA THR A 95 28.12 -0.61 -2.09
C THR A 95 26.61 -0.49 -1.89
N ARG A 96 26.04 0.73 -1.89
CA ARG A 96 24.61 0.99 -1.64
C ARG A 96 24.02 1.96 -2.66
N TYR A 97 22.84 1.59 -3.16
CA TYR A 97 22.08 2.35 -4.13
C TYR A 97 20.66 2.58 -3.61
N ASP A 98 20.16 3.80 -3.76
CA ASP A 98 18.78 4.15 -3.49
C ASP A 98 17.98 4.18 -4.81
N VAL A 99 16.86 3.48 -4.83
CA VAL A 99 15.90 3.45 -5.94
C VAL A 99 14.67 4.24 -5.53
N THR A 100 14.42 5.35 -6.22
CA THR A 100 13.23 6.16 -6.06
C THR A 100 12.21 5.81 -7.13
N GLY A 101 10.96 5.62 -6.72
CA GLY A 101 9.86 5.24 -7.57
C GLY A 101 8.73 6.22 -7.44
N VAL A 102 8.20 6.64 -8.58
CA VAL A 102 7.08 7.58 -8.68
C VAL A 102 6.00 6.92 -9.52
N ALA A 103 4.81 6.79 -8.97
CA ALA A 103 3.64 6.36 -9.72
C ALA A 103 2.61 7.50 -9.75
N THR A 104 2.20 7.91 -10.96
CA THR A 104 1.03 8.77 -11.14
C THR A 104 -0.12 7.93 -11.66
N TYR A 105 -1.33 8.20 -11.20
CA TYR A 105 -2.48 7.44 -11.60
C TYR A 105 -3.71 8.31 -11.87
N GLN A 106 -4.60 7.79 -12.69
CA GLN A 106 -5.85 8.42 -13.07
C GLN A 106 -6.96 7.37 -13.08
N VAL A 107 -8.09 7.68 -12.45
CA VAL A 107 -9.31 6.88 -12.50
C VAL A 107 -10.27 7.54 -13.49
N VAL A 108 -10.58 6.83 -14.57
CA VAL A 108 -11.44 7.32 -15.65
C VAL A 108 -12.69 6.44 -15.74
N PRO A 109 -13.90 6.99 -15.85
CA PRO A 109 -15.10 6.19 -16.13
C PRO A 109 -14.97 5.43 -17.45
N LEU A 110 -15.41 4.17 -17.51
CA LEU A 110 -15.37 3.40 -18.77
C LEU A 110 -16.33 3.93 -19.84
N GLY A 111 -17.41 4.61 -19.43
CA GLY A 111 -18.29 5.36 -20.34
C GLY A 111 -17.63 6.60 -20.97
N GLY A 112 -16.36 6.88 -20.65
CA GLY A 112 -15.63 8.06 -21.10
C GLY A 112 -15.85 9.27 -20.19
N GLY A 113 -15.20 10.38 -20.55
CA GLY A 113 -15.22 11.63 -19.80
C GLY A 113 -13.91 11.96 -19.09
N ALA A 114 -13.96 12.99 -18.25
CA ALA A 114 -12.82 13.43 -17.46
C ALA A 114 -12.46 12.42 -16.36
N PRO A 115 -11.18 12.33 -15.94
CA PRO A 115 -10.80 11.52 -14.79
C PRO A 115 -11.54 11.99 -13.54
N VAL A 116 -12.14 11.04 -12.81
CA VAL A 116 -12.85 11.29 -11.54
C VAL A 116 -11.89 11.42 -10.36
N LEU A 117 -10.68 10.89 -10.52
CA LEU A 117 -9.61 10.99 -9.55
C LEU A 117 -8.26 10.93 -10.25
N THR A 118 -7.32 11.72 -9.78
CA THR A 118 -5.93 11.66 -10.19
C THR A 118 -5.06 11.79 -8.96
N GLY A 119 -3.97 11.05 -8.89
CA GLY A 119 -3.06 11.10 -7.75
C GLY A 119 -1.63 10.79 -8.15
N ARG A 120 -0.73 10.99 -7.19
CA ARG A 120 0.69 10.74 -7.34
C ARG A 120 1.24 10.21 -6.02
N VAL A 121 1.82 9.03 -6.08
CA VAL A 121 2.51 8.40 -4.94
C VAL A 121 4.00 8.27 -5.25
N THR A 122 4.82 8.35 -4.20
CA THR A 122 6.28 8.29 -4.31
C THR A 122 6.80 7.44 -3.15
N SER A 123 7.74 6.57 -3.45
CA SER A 123 8.39 5.70 -2.47
C SER A 123 9.86 5.53 -2.84
N MET A 124 10.66 5.07 -1.88
CA MET A 124 12.08 4.84 -2.05
C MET A 124 12.46 3.53 -1.35
N THR A 125 13.36 2.78 -1.98
CA THR A 125 13.98 1.60 -1.38
C THR A 125 15.48 1.63 -1.66
N ALA A 126 16.25 0.80 -0.98
CA ALA A 126 17.69 0.69 -1.20
C ALA A 126 18.07 -0.76 -1.50
N TYR A 127 19.14 -0.94 -2.27
CA TYR A 127 19.82 -2.23 -2.43
C TYR A 127 21.32 -2.08 -2.23
N SER A 128 21.96 -3.20 -1.90
CA SER A 128 23.41 -3.27 -1.80
C SER A 128 23.97 -4.06 -2.96
N ALA A 129 25.03 -3.53 -3.57
CA ALA A 129 25.80 -4.22 -4.59
C ALA A 129 27.12 -4.68 -3.98
N PRO A 130 27.48 -5.96 -4.07
CA PRO A 130 28.80 -6.41 -3.66
C PRO A 130 29.87 -5.83 -4.62
N GLU A 131 30.90 -5.19 -4.09
CA GLU A 131 32.10 -4.77 -4.81
C GLU A 131 33.34 -5.43 -4.17
N GLY A 132 34.29 -5.94 -4.99
CA GLY A 132 35.50 -6.66 -4.58
C GLY A 132 36.04 -7.59 -5.68
N ASP A 133 37.25 -8.13 -5.52
CA ASP A 133 37.93 -8.99 -6.53
C ASP A 133 37.14 -10.25 -6.95
N ASN A 134 36.14 -10.64 -6.15
CA ASN A 134 35.24 -11.77 -6.40
C ASN A 134 33.78 -11.32 -6.60
N SER A 135 33.52 -10.05 -6.90
CA SER A 135 32.14 -9.57 -7.09
C SER A 135 31.54 -10.06 -8.39
N SER A 136 30.22 -10.25 -8.41
CA SER A 136 29.48 -10.59 -9.62
C SER A 136 28.54 -9.46 -10.00
N ALA A 137 28.71 -8.93 -11.22
CA ALA A 137 27.76 -7.97 -11.80
C ALA A 137 26.32 -8.53 -11.84
N PHE A 138 26.19 -9.86 -11.89
CA PHE A 138 24.92 -10.55 -11.78
C PHE A 138 24.24 -10.36 -10.42
N ALA A 139 24.97 -10.44 -9.29
CA ALA A 139 24.40 -10.21 -7.97
C ALA A 139 23.85 -8.80 -7.82
N SER A 140 24.56 -7.79 -8.34
CA SER A 140 24.09 -6.39 -8.35
C SER A 140 22.83 -6.21 -9.17
N LEU A 141 22.76 -6.81 -10.38
CA LEU A 141 21.57 -6.75 -11.24
C LEU A 141 20.35 -7.43 -10.60
N VAL A 142 20.55 -8.55 -9.91
CA VAL A 142 19.47 -9.25 -9.18
C VAL A 142 18.98 -8.39 -8.01
N ALA A 143 19.90 -7.79 -7.25
CA ALA A 143 19.56 -6.91 -6.12
C ALA A 143 18.79 -5.66 -6.57
N GLU A 144 19.19 -5.06 -7.70
CA GLU A 144 18.48 -3.93 -8.30
C GLU A 144 17.05 -4.33 -8.72
N ARG A 145 16.90 -5.43 -9.45
CA ARG A 145 15.58 -5.91 -9.89
C ARG A 145 14.66 -6.22 -8.73
N ASP A 146 15.17 -6.86 -7.69
CA ASP A 146 14.42 -7.16 -6.47
C ASP A 146 13.95 -5.87 -5.77
N ALA A 147 14.80 -4.84 -5.72
CA ALA A 147 14.42 -3.53 -5.23
C ALA A 147 13.31 -2.88 -6.08
N GLU A 148 13.41 -2.92 -7.41
CA GLU A 148 12.36 -2.42 -8.31
C GLU A 148 11.01 -3.12 -8.10
N VAL A 149 11.03 -4.45 -7.93
CA VAL A 149 9.81 -5.24 -7.67
C VAL A 149 9.17 -4.85 -6.35
N ARG A 150 9.95 -4.79 -5.25
CA ARG A 150 9.43 -4.35 -3.96
C ARG A 150 8.85 -2.94 -4.02
N LEU A 151 9.51 -2.05 -4.76
CA LEU A 151 9.08 -0.67 -4.91
C LEU A 151 7.77 -0.57 -5.68
N ALA A 152 7.64 -1.31 -6.78
CA ALA A 152 6.40 -1.40 -7.56
C ALA A 152 5.22 -1.88 -6.72
N ARG A 153 5.41 -2.94 -5.92
CA ARG A 153 4.37 -3.47 -5.01
C ARG A 153 4.00 -2.47 -3.91
N THR A 154 4.99 -1.75 -3.37
CA THR A 154 4.76 -0.71 -2.35
C THR A 154 3.95 0.45 -2.93
N LEU A 155 4.28 0.92 -4.12
CA LEU A 155 3.53 1.98 -4.80
C LEU A 155 2.10 1.54 -5.11
N ALA A 156 1.89 0.28 -5.53
CA ALA A 156 0.54 -0.27 -5.73
C ALA A 156 -0.29 -0.24 -4.43
N ASP A 157 0.27 -0.68 -3.31
CA ASP A 157 -0.41 -0.63 -2.00
C ASP A 157 -0.75 0.81 -1.59
N GLN A 158 0.13 1.78 -1.87
CA GLN A 158 -0.14 3.21 -1.62
C GLN A 158 -1.28 3.75 -2.49
N ILE A 159 -1.34 3.38 -3.78
CA ILE A 159 -2.46 3.77 -4.67
C ILE A 159 -3.77 3.24 -4.10
N VAL A 160 -3.84 1.96 -3.74
CA VAL A 160 -5.07 1.35 -3.19
C VAL A 160 -5.50 2.05 -1.91
N MET A 161 -4.56 2.41 -1.04
CA MET A 161 -4.84 3.15 0.19
C MET A 161 -5.45 4.52 -0.11
N GLU A 162 -4.86 5.29 -1.02
CA GLU A 162 -5.37 6.61 -1.39
C GLU A 162 -6.76 6.52 -2.06
N LEU A 163 -6.98 5.50 -2.90
CA LEU A 163 -8.30 5.23 -3.48
C LEU A 163 -9.35 4.91 -2.41
N ALA A 164 -9.00 4.07 -1.42
CA ALA A 164 -9.92 3.68 -0.35
C ALA A 164 -10.29 4.87 0.55
N VAL A 165 -9.31 5.69 0.93
CA VAL A 165 -9.54 6.93 1.69
C VAL A 165 -10.44 7.90 0.92
N THR A 166 -10.21 8.03 -0.39
CA THR A 166 -10.99 8.94 -1.23
C THR A 166 -12.42 8.43 -1.45
N ALA A 167 -12.61 7.10 -1.53
CA ALA A 167 -13.92 6.48 -1.68
C ALA A 167 -14.77 6.67 -0.42
N ASP A 168 -14.17 6.51 0.77
CA ASP A 168 -14.82 6.71 2.07
C ASP A 168 -15.38 8.15 2.21
N GLN A 169 -14.57 9.15 1.86
CA GLN A 169 -14.97 10.57 1.92
C GLN A 169 -16.16 10.94 1.01
N ARG A 170 -16.43 10.15 -0.05
CA ARG A 170 -17.54 10.40 -0.98
C ARG A 170 -18.77 9.53 -0.70
N GLY A 171 -18.63 8.51 0.14
CA GLY A 171 -19.70 7.56 0.49
C GLY A 171 -20.42 7.87 1.79
N GLY A 172 -20.04 8.95 2.49
CA GLY A 172 -20.67 9.46 3.72
C GLY A 172 -21.72 10.53 3.48
#